data_AF-A0A938LXE9-F1
#
_entry.id   AF-A0A938LXE9-F1
#
_cell.length_a   1.000
_cell.length_b   1.000
_cell.length_c   1.000
_cell.angle_alpha   90.00
_cell.angle_beta   90.00
_cell.angle_gamma   90.00
#
_symmetry.space_group_name_H-M   'P 1'
#
loop_
_entity.id
_entity.type
_entity.pdbx_description
1 polymer ?
#
loop_
_entity_poly.entity_id
_entity_poly.type
_entity_poly.pdbx_seq_one_letter_code
_entity_poly.pdbx_strand_id
1 'polypeptide(L)'
;MGGAIVKRLSVLLAVPILLSALPCPAQSHADGYVLVKGGTFRRGTGGSQGAQVRVEDFEILDHPVTNAEYKAFVAATGHPAPLHWQGGRIPAGKDDHPVIFVNRTDVHAYLRWLSAKEGRIYRLPTSIEFEYAARGGLTGKNYPWGDEDPETRANCDPDGSRRFDRWQDYLQPARWGPKNGYGLWGMAGNVWQMTVDNHDPATARFKYRITDLAEIENAVMGGSWARTKGYLRCGARLGISAGIRHPDLGFRPIRQPSGADWTIESRKLAAVPLGEGKVLLNWALLGTDRRSTGFHVYRSGERNHAGFRVSQEPVGESTTFVDSGLKEGSRYNYYVCAVDQSGREGRRSEWAGVAATAAASATIVTFEPLYQQGALVPIFGDLDGDGTLDCVIRLDNANQEMSQDPGRPVQLEAFTSYGRSLWRKDLCDHDHCYGSANNVPFNVWDMDGDGKAEVITRLQIGDEVYVAILDGMTGRLRHKTRWPDMVSDFAKSSTRIHQSIAYLDGKHPAVITQTGLYEN
;
A
#
# COMPACT_ATOMS: atom_id res chain seq x y z
N MET A 1 -41.81 16.71 73.33
CA MET A 1 -42.65 15.80 72.51
C MET A 1 -42.74 16.39 71.11
N GLY A 2 -42.07 15.78 70.13
CA GLY A 2 -42.06 16.24 68.73
C GLY A 2 -41.46 15.13 67.87
N GLY A 3 -42.29 14.15 67.52
CA GLY A 3 -41.90 12.97 66.73
C GLY A 3 -41.80 13.30 65.24
N ALA A 4 -40.68 12.90 64.64
CA ALA A 4 -40.33 13.11 63.25
C ALA A 4 -41.14 12.23 62.29
N ILE A 5 -41.55 12.81 61.16
CA ILE A 5 -42.25 12.16 60.06
C ILE A 5 -41.20 11.49 59.15
N VAL A 6 -41.27 10.16 59.04
CA VAL A 6 -40.47 9.35 58.10
C VAL A 6 -41.19 9.29 56.76
N LYS A 7 -40.62 9.90 55.70
CA LYS A 7 -41.05 9.70 54.31
C LYS A 7 -40.31 8.49 53.73
N ARG A 8 -41.06 7.47 53.32
CA ARG A 8 -40.55 6.33 52.52
C ARG A 8 -40.22 6.79 51.10
N LEU A 9 -39.00 6.55 50.66
CA LEU A 9 -38.56 6.76 49.27
C LEU A 9 -38.62 5.39 48.54
N SER A 10 -39.46 5.29 47.52
CA SER A 10 -39.51 4.12 46.63
C SER A 10 -38.49 4.31 45.50
N VAL A 11 -37.49 3.44 45.43
CA VAL A 11 -36.50 3.43 44.34
C VAL A 11 -37.08 2.62 43.18
N LEU A 12 -37.39 3.28 42.05
CA LEU A 12 -37.62 2.61 40.78
C LEU A 12 -36.26 2.19 40.19
N LEU A 13 -36.02 0.89 40.01
CA LEU A 13 -34.94 0.39 39.16
C LEU A 13 -35.30 0.70 37.69
N ALA A 14 -34.57 1.64 37.08
CA ALA A 14 -34.58 1.84 35.63
C ALA A 14 -33.72 0.75 34.98
N VAL A 15 -34.36 -0.18 34.26
CA VAL A 15 -33.68 -1.09 33.34
C VAL A 15 -33.27 -0.26 32.10
N PRO A 16 -31.98 -0.21 31.71
CA PRO A 16 -31.58 0.52 30.52
C PRO A 16 -32.11 -0.23 29.29
N ILE A 17 -33.10 0.37 28.62
CA ILE A 17 -33.49 -0.03 27.28
C ILE A 17 -32.31 0.35 26.37
N LEU A 18 -31.61 -0.67 25.85
CA LEU A 18 -30.66 -0.50 24.75
C LEU A 18 -31.44 0.04 23.54
N LEU A 19 -31.43 1.36 23.35
CA LEU A 19 -31.76 1.93 22.05
C LEU A 19 -30.68 1.47 21.08
N SER A 20 -31.03 0.53 20.20
CA SER A 20 -30.29 0.27 18.97
C SER A 20 -30.13 1.60 18.24
N ALA A 21 -28.89 2.06 18.09
CA ALA A 21 -28.58 3.24 17.31
C ALA A 21 -29.07 3.03 15.87
N LEU A 22 -29.99 3.88 15.41
CA LEU A 22 -30.32 3.98 13.99
C LEU A 22 -29.03 4.30 13.21
N PRO A 23 -28.78 3.67 12.05
CA PRO A 23 -27.59 3.97 11.26
C PRO A 23 -27.58 5.45 10.89
N CYS A 24 -26.42 6.10 11.10
CA CYS A 24 -26.19 7.46 10.63
C CYS A 24 -26.35 7.48 9.10
N PRO A 25 -27.20 8.34 8.52
CA PRO A 25 -27.43 8.33 7.08
C PRO A 25 -26.14 8.72 6.35
N ALA A 26 -25.74 7.88 5.40
CA ALA A 26 -24.60 8.16 4.53
C ALA A 26 -24.93 9.38 3.65
N GLN A 27 -24.04 10.36 3.58
CA GLN A 27 -24.25 11.58 2.80
C GLN A 27 -23.78 11.36 1.36
N SER A 28 -24.69 11.49 0.39
CA SER A 28 -24.34 11.37 -1.03
C SER A 28 -23.91 12.71 -1.61
N HIS A 29 -22.89 12.67 -2.46
CA HIS A 29 -22.38 13.80 -3.22
C HIS A 29 -22.94 13.78 -4.64
N ALA A 30 -22.96 14.94 -5.29
CA ALA A 30 -23.52 15.10 -6.65
C ALA A 30 -22.76 14.31 -7.73
N ASP A 31 -21.53 13.91 -7.45
CA ASP A 31 -20.65 13.11 -8.31
C ASP A 31 -20.78 11.60 -8.08
N GLY A 32 -21.77 11.15 -7.31
CA GLY A 32 -22.05 9.74 -7.06
C GLY A 32 -21.20 9.10 -5.96
N TYR A 33 -20.33 9.85 -5.27
CA TYR A 33 -19.66 9.33 -4.08
C TYR A 33 -20.56 9.42 -2.84
N VAL A 34 -20.40 8.47 -1.94
CA VAL A 34 -21.14 8.40 -0.67
C VAL A 34 -20.17 8.38 0.49
N LEU A 35 -20.32 9.32 1.44
CA LEU A 35 -19.58 9.31 2.69
C LEU A 35 -20.10 8.18 3.60
N VAL A 36 -19.24 7.20 3.83
CA VAL A 36 -19.45 6.13 4.81
C VAL A 36 -18.68 6.50 6.08
N LYS A 37 -19.43 6.76 7.16
CA LYS A 37 -18.84 6.99 8.48
C LYS A 37 -18.24 5.69 8.99
N GLY A 38 -16.95 5.74 9.31
CA GLY A 38 -16.20 4.63 9.86
C GLY A 38 -16.69 4.21 11.23
N GLY A 39 -16.35 2.99 11.62
CA GLY A 39 -16.73 2.41 12.89
C GLY A 39 -16.19 1.01 13.05
N THR A 40 -16.59 0.38 14.15
CA THR A 40 -16.17 -0.98 14.46
C THR A 40 -17.26 -1.97 14.07
N PHE A 41 -16.90 -3.08 13.40
CA PHE A 41 -17.83 -4.15 13.07
C PHE A 41 -17.18 -5.54 13.20
N ARG A 42 -17.99 -6.59 13.19
CA ARG A 42 -17.51 -7.97 13.12
C ARG A 42 -17.44 -8.44 11.68
N ARG A 43 -16.23 -8.80 11.24
CA ARG A 43 -15.93 -9.27 9.88
C ARG A 43 -16.29 -10.75 9.68
N GLY A 44 -16.74 -11.14 8.50
CA GLY A 44 -16.91 -12.54 8.09
C GLY A 44 -18.35 -13.05 8.01
N THR A 45 -18.51 -14.30 7.58
CA THR A 45 -19.83 -14.92 7.39
C THR A 45 -20.44 -15.37 8.72
N GLY A 46 -21.67 -14.94 9.02
CA GLY A 46 -22.44 -15.50 10.15
C GLY A 46 -22.39 -14.78 11.49
N GLY A 47 -21.93 -13.52 11.56
CA GLY A 47 -22.21 -12.57 12.68
C GLY A 47 -21.60 -12.84 14.07
N SER A 48 -21.36 -14.09 14.46
CA SER A 48 -20.99 -14.48 15.83
C SER A 48 -19.55 -14.96 16.02
N GLN A 49 -18.80 -15.26 14.95
CA GLN A 49 -17.42 -15.78 15.03
C GLN A 49 -16.35 -14.89 14.34
N GLY A 50 -16.72 -13.68 13.96
CA GLY A 50 -15.86 -12.73 13.26
C GLY A 50 -14.93 -11.90 14.14
N ALA A 51 -13.71 -11.62 13.67
CA ALA A 51 -12.81 -10.66 14.31
C ALA A 51 -13.44 -9.26 14.32
N GLN A 52 -13.22 -8.52 15.42
CA GLN A 52 -13.65 -7.13 15.54
C GLN A 52 -12.64 -6.23 14.82
N VAL A 53 -13.12 -5.45 13.84
CA VAL A 53 -12.27 -4.62 12.98
C VAL A 53 -12.81 -3.20 12.95
N ARG A 54 -11.92 -2.22 12.81
CA ARG A 54 -12.27 -0.80 12.70
C ARG A 54 -12.01 -0.32 11.27
N VAL A 55 -12.92 0.49 10.77
CA VAL A 55 -12.81 1.20 9.49
C VAL A 55 -12.89 2.69 9.77
N GLU A 56 -12.04 3.49 9.12
CA GLU A 56 -12.11 4.96 9.21
C GLU A 56 -13.15 5.52 8.22
N ASP A 57 -13.41 6.82 8.27
CA ASP A 57 -14.31 7.46 7.30
C ASP A 57 -13.74 7.38 5.87
N PHE A 58 -14.60 7.02 4.91
CA PHE A 58 -14.26 7.01 3.49
C PHE A 58 -15.42 7.41 2.60
N GLU A 59 -15.12 7.98 1.43
CA GLU A 59 -16.10 8.19 0.37
C GLU A 59 -15.96 7.06 -0.66
N ILE A 60 -17.06 6.38 -0.99
CA ILE A 60 -17.07 5.27 -1.96
C ILE A 60 -18.00 5.61 -3.11
N LEU A 61 -17.60 5.27 -4.35
CA LEU A 61 -18.48 5.43 -5.51
C LEU A 61 -19.73 4.56 -5.32
N ASP A 62 -20.92 5.10 -5.58
CA ASP A 62 -22.20 4.41 -5.34
C ASP A 62 -22.41 3.19 -6.24
N HIS A 63 -21.59 3.02 -7.28
CA HIS A 63 -21.65 1.96 -8.27
C HIS A 63 -20.24 1.51 -8.71
N PRO A 64 -20.09 0.35 -9.38
CA PRO A 64 -18.85 0.01 -10.09
C PRO A 64 -18.57 1.02 -11.21
N VAL A 65 -17.30 1.32 -11.48
CA VAL A 65 -16.92 2.27 -12.53
C VAL A 65 -17.51 1.85 -13.87
N THR A 66 -18.14 2.79 -14.55
CA THR A 66 -18.79 2.58 -15.86
C THR A 66 -17.80 2.66 -17.02
N ASN A 67 -18.21 2.14 -18.18
CA ASN A 67 -17.44 2.33 -19.42
C ASN A 67 -17.29 3.82 -19.77
N ALA A 68 -18.32 4.65 -19.54
CA ALA A 68 -18.25 6.09 -19.80
C ALA A 68 -17.21 6.82 -18.93
N GLU A 69 -17.18 6.53 -17.63
CA GLU A 69 -16.17 7.09 -16.70
C GLU A 69 -14.76 6.63 -17.06
N TYR A 70 -14.58 5.33 -17.35
CA TYR A 70 -13.29 4.80 -17.77
C TYR A 70 -12.83 5.34 -19.12
N LYS A 71 -13.75 5.65 -20.04
CA LYS A 71 -13.46 6.24 -21.34
C LYS A 71 -12.86 7.65 -21.20
N ALA A 72 -13.27 8.42 -20.20
CA ALA A 72 -12.68 9.73 -19.92
C ALA A 72 -11.19 9.62 -19.54
N PHE A 73 -10.81 8.61 -18.74
CA PHE A 73 -9.42 8.31 -18.43
C PHE A 73 -8.61 7.93 -19.68
N VAL A 74 -9.13 7.01 -20.49
CA VAL A 74 -8.49 6.59 -21.75
C VAL A 74 -8.25 7.79 -22.67
N ALA A 75 -9.25 8.67 -22.82
CA ALA A 75 -9.15 9.86 -23.65
C ALA A 75 -8.13 10.89 -23.10
N ALA A 76 -8.06 11.06 -21.79
CA ALA A 76 -7.18 12.05 -21.15
C ALA A 76 -5.70 11.62 -21.12
N THR A 77 -5.43 10.32 -21.05
CA THR A 77 -4.09 9.79 -20.79
C THR A 77 -3.48 9.03 -21.96
N GLY A 78 -4.29 8.63 -22.94
CA GLY A 78 -3.86 7.71 -24.00
C GLY A 78 -3.69 6.26 -23.51
N HIS A 79 -4.13 5.92 -22.29
CA HIS A 79 -4.07 4.54 -21.78
C HIS A 79 -4.82 3.56 -22.71
N PRO A 80 -4.31 2.33 -22.93
CA PRO A 80 -4.99 1.35 -23.78
C PRO A 80 -6.44 1.09 -23.36
N ALA A 81 -7.37 1.17 -24.31
CA ALA A 81 -8.76 0.80 -24.08
C ALA A 81 -8.89 -0.72 -23.81
N PRO A 82 -9.93 -1.17 -23.07
CA PRO A 82 -10.22 -2.59 -22.90
C PRO A 82 -10.30 -3.31 -24.26
N LEU A 83 -9.72 -4.50 -24.36
CA LEU A 83 -9.56 -5.20 -25.65
C LEU A 83 -10.86 -5.43 -26.44
N HIS A 84 -11.99 -5.53 -25.75
CA HIS A 84 -13.30 -5.72 -26.36
C HIS A 84 -13.91 -4.44 -26.93
N TRP A 85 -13.31 -3.27 -26.68
CA TRP A 85 -13.69 -1.99 -27.28
C TRP A 85 -13.12 -1.88 -28.69
N GLN A 86 -13.89 -2.35 -29.67
CA GLN A 86 -13.47 -2.32 -31.08
C GLN A 86 -13.14 -0.89 -31.53
N GLY A 87 -11.94 -0.67 -32.08
CA GLY A 87 -11.46 0.66 -32.45
C GLY A 87 -11.38 1.64 -31.27
N GLY A 88 -11.26 1.14 -30.04
CA GLY A 88 -11.26 1.93 -28.81
C GLY A 88 -12.62 2.52 -28.45
N ARG A 89 -13.73 2.06 -29.05
CA ARG A 89 -15.09 2.55 -28.76
C ARG A 89 -15.81 1.62 -27.78
N ILE A 90 -16.57 2.22 -26.87
CA ILE A 90 -17.45 1.47 -25.96
C ILE A 90 -18.46 0.67 -26.83
N PRO A 91 -18.74 -0.61 -26.50
CA PRO A 91 -19.79 -1.37 -27.15
C PRO A 91 -21.14 -0.64 -27.10
N ALA A 92 -21.89 -0.67 -28.19
CA ALA A 92 -23.14 0.10 -28.32
C ALA A 92 -24.12 -0.18 -27.17
N GLY A 93 -24.62 0.88 -26.52
CA GLY A 93 -25.57 0.79 -25.41
C GLY A 93 -24.97 0.28 -24.09
N LYS A 94 -23.63 0.24 -23.96
CA LYS A 94 -22.94 -0.23 -22.77
C LYS A 94 -22.23 0.87 -21.98
N ASP A 95 -22.52 2.14 -22.27
CA ASP A 95 -21.93 3.31 -21.62
C ASP A 95 -22.08 3.26 -20.09
N ASP A 96 -23.29 2.96 -19.60
CA ASP A 96 -23.61 2.87 -18.17
C ASP A 96 -23.33 1.48 -17.55
N HIS A 97 -22.75 0.54 -18.30
CA HIS A 97 -22.37 -0.77 -17.77
C HIS A 97 -21.00 -0.70 -17.10
N PRO A 98 -20.73 -1.55 -16.09
CA PRO A 98 -19.41 -1.63 -15.49
C PRO A 98 -18.33 -1.85 -16.54
N VAL A 99 -17.21 -1.15 -16.40
CA VAL A 99 -16.01 -1.48 -17.17
C VAL A 99 -15.52 -2.87 -16.74
N ILE A 100 -15.30 -3.73 -17.73
CA ILE A 100 -14.83 -5.10 -17.57
C ILE A 100 -13.61 -5.33 -18.48
N PHE A 101 -12.94 -6.48 -18.34
CA PHE A 101 -11.66 -6.76 -19.02
C PHE A 101 -10.52 -5.79 -18.67
N VAL A 102 -10.59 -5.16 -17.51
CA VAL A 102 -9.50 -4.39 -16.90
C VAL A 102 -8.73 -5.27 -15.92
N ASN A 103 -7.45 -5.01 -15.75
CA ASN A 103 -6.60 -5.66 -14.74
C ASN A 103 -6.18 -4.66 -13.66
N ARG A 104 -5.45 -5.12 -12.64
CA ARG A 104 -5.06 -4.25 -11.51
C ARG A 104 -4.15 -3.10 -11.92
N THR A 105 -3.26 -3.32 -12.88
CA THR A 105 -2.38 -2.27 -13.41
C THR A 105 -3.18 -1.14 -14.04
N ASP A 106 -4.21 -1.47 -14.82
CA ASP A 106 -5.10 -0.46 -15.42
C ASP A 106 -5.88 0.31 -14.35
N VAL A 107 -6.37 -0.40 -13.35
CA VAL A 107 -7.17 0.18 -12.27
C VAL A 107 -6.32 1.13 -11.43
N HIS A 108 -5.09 0.75 -11.10
CA HIS A 108 -4.14 1.62 -10.41
C HIS A 108 -3.76 2.84 -11.25
N ALA A 109 -3.60 2.69 -12.57
CA ALA A 109 -3.37 3.82 -13.47
C ALA A 109 -4.57 4.79 -13.49
N TYR A 110 -5.79 4.26 -13.56
CA TYR A 110 -7.04 5.03 -13.46
C TYR A 110 -7.14 5.79 -12.13
N LEU A 111 -6.85 5.12 -11.01
CA LEU A 111 -6.91 5.72 -9.67
C LEU A 111 -5.86 6.81 -9.48
N ARG A 112 -4.62 6.59 -9.95
CA ARG A 112 -3.57 7.62 -9.95
C ARG A 112 -3.97 8.84 -10.78
N TRP A 113 -4.58 8.63 -11.94
CA TRP A 113 -5.10 9.71 -12.77
C TRP A 113 -6.20 10.50 -12.04
N LEU A 114 -7.16 9.84 -11.41
CA LEU A 114 -8.18 10.52 -10.59
C LEU A 114 -7.53 11.29 -9.44
N SER A 115 -6.55 10.69 -8.76
CA SER A 115 -5.81 11.36 -7.69
C SER A 115 -5.12 12.64 -8.14
N ALA A 116 -4.38 12.58 -9.25
CA ALA A 116 -3.71 13.74 -9.81
C ALA A 116 -4.72 14.81 -10.27
N LYS A 117 -5.83 14.38 -10.90
CA LYS A 117 -6.86 15.27 -11.43
C LYS A 117 -7.60 16.04 -10.32
N GLU A 118 -7.86 15.39 -9.19
CA GLU A 118 -8.72 15.95 -8.15
C GLU A 118 -7.97 16.40 -6.88
N GLY A 119 -6.67 16.14 -6.78
CA GLY A 119 -5.87 16.48 -5.60
C GLY A 119 -6.32 15.75 -4.33
N ARG A 120 -6.90 14.55 -4.49
CA ARG A 120 -7.39 13.69 -3.38
C ARG A 120 -6.85 12.28 -3.56
N ILE A 121 -6.65 11.55 -2.46
CA ILE A 121 -6.22 10.15 -2.57
C ILE A 121 -7.40 9.28 -3.04
N TYR A 122 -7.20 8.62 -4.17
CA TYR A 122 -8.07 7.63 -4.78
C TYR A 122 -7.38 6.26 -4.73
N ARG A 123 -8.08 5.25 -4.24
CA ARG A 123 -7.57 3.87 -4.19
C ARG A 123 -8.68 2.85 -4.32
N LEU A 124 -8.30 1.58 -4.48
CA LEU A 124 -9.22 0.48 -4.27
C LEU A 124 -9.64 0.40 -2.79
N PRO A 125 -10.87 -0.02 -2.48
CA PRO A 125 -11.25 -0.36 -1.12
C PRO A 125 -10.43 -1.55 -0.65
N THR A 126 -10.10 -1.56 0.64
CA THR A 126 -9.69 -2.79 1.30
C THR A 126 -10.87 -3.77 1.34
N SER A 127 -10.62 -5.07 1.48
CA SER A 127 -11.71 -6.04 1.65
C SER A 127 -12.55 -5.77 2.90
N ILE A 128 -11.95 -5.15 3.93
CA ILE A 128 -12.64 -4.75 5.15
C ILE A 128 -13.57 -3.57 4.88
N GLU A 129 -13.09 -2.53 4.20
CA GLU A 129 -13.91 -1.39 3.79
C GLU A 129 -15.04 -1.81 2.86
N PHE A 130 -14.75 -2.72 1.90
CA PHE A 130 -15.76 -3.24 0.99
C PHE A 130 -16.84 -4.02 1.76
N GLU A 131 -16.47 -4.92 2.68
CA GLU A 131 -17.44 -5.67 3.48
C GLU A 131 -18.27 -4.73 4.38
N TYR A 132 -17.63 -3.74 5.00
CA TYR A 132 -18.31 -2.72 5.82
C TYR A 132 -19.33 -1.94 4.98
N ALA A 133 -18.91 -1.46 3.81
CA ALA A 133 -19.77 -0.78 2.86
C ALA A 133 -20.90 -1.70 2.37
N ALA A 134 -20.61 -2.97 2.05
CA ALA A 134 -21.58 -3.93 1.52
C ALA A 134 -22.71 -4.18 2.50
N ARG A 135 -22.38 -4.28 3.79
CA ARG A 135 -23.35 -4.46 4.88
C ARG A 135 -24.33 -3.30 5.02
N GLY A 136 -23.97 -2.08 4.61
CA GLY A 136 -24.89 -0.94 4.60
C GLY A 136 -25.52 -0.65 5.96
N GLY A 137 -24.77 -0.81 7.05
CA GLY A 137 -25.26 -0.65 8.44
C GLY A 137 -25.87 -1.91 9.07
N LEU A 138 -26.04 -3.00 8.31
CA LEU A 138 -26.59 -4.25 8.84
C LEU A 138 -25.54 -5.08 9.58
N THR A 139 -25.88 -5.51 10.79
CA THR A 139 -25.02 -6.39 11.60
C THR A 139 -25.36 -7.86 11.36
N GLY A 140 -24.35 -8.68 11.07
CA GLY A 140 -24.49 -10.15 11.02
C GLY A 140 -25.28 -10.70 9.84
N LYS A 141 -25.67 -9.86 8.86
CA LYS A 141 -26.43 -10.26 7.68
C LYS A 141 -25.55 -10.83 6.58
N ASN A 142 -26.10 -11.77 5.80
CA ASN A 142 -25.38 -12.40 4.69
C ASN A 142 -25.28 -11.51 3.46
N TYR A 143 -26.33 -10.75 3.14
CA TYR A 143 -26.42 -9.94 1.92
C TYR A 143 -26.62 -8.45 2.26
N PRO A 144 -26.37 -7.53 1.31
CA PRO A 144 -26.54 -6.09 1.50
C PRO A 144 -27.95 -5.65 1.90
N TRP A 145 -28.95 -6.50 1.66
CA TRP A 145 -30.37 -6.28 1.99
C TRP A 145 -30.89 -7.19 3.13
N GLY A 146 -30.03 -7.99 3.76
CA GLY A 146 -30.45 -8.92 4.83
C GLY A 146 -30.14 -10.38 4.52
N ASP A 147 -31.06 -11.29 4.88
CA ASP A 147 -30.90 -12.74 4.71
C ASP A 147 -31.90 -13.35 3.70
N GLU A 148 -32.64 -12.51 2.99
CA GLU A 148 -33.56 -12.93 1.92
C GLU A 148 -32.80 -13.53 0.74
N ASP A 149 -33.44 -14.46 0.00
CA ASP A 149 -32.85 -15.14 -1.15
C ASP A 149 -32.34 -14.12 -2.19
N PRO A 150 -31.06 -14.22 -2.63
CA PRO A 150 -30.48 -13.27 -3.56
C PRO A 150 -30.98 -13.40 -5.00
N GLU A 151 -31.65 -14.48 -5.40
CA GLU A 151 -31.96 -14.78 -6.82
C GLU A 151 -32.77 -13.67 -7.52
N THR A 152 -33.65 -12.97 -6.80
CA THR A 152 -34.47 -11.87 -7.36
C THR A 152 -33.86 -10.48 -7.16
N ARG A 153 -32.78 -10.38 -6.39
CA ARG A 153 -32.17 -9.11 -5.96
C ARG A 153 -30.76 -8.89 -6.52
N ALA A 154 -30.06 -9.96 -6.89
CA ALA A 154 -28.72 -9.92 -7.44
C ALA A 154 -28.71 -10.37 -8.91
N ASN A 155 -27.86 -9.76 -9.72
CA ASN A 155 -27.54 -10.33 -11.03
C ASN A 155 -26.49 -11.42 -10.82
N CYS A 156 -26.89 -12.68 -10.85
CA CYS A 156 -26.04 -13.85 -10.63
C CYS A 156 -26.46 -15.02 -11.53
N ASP A 157 -25.77 -16.14 -11.44
CA ASP A 157 -26.07 -17.37 -12.18
C ASP A 157 -26.49 -18.50 -11.22
N PRO A 158 -27.77 -18.59 -10.82
CA PRO A 158 -28.23 -19.58 -9.85
C PRO A 158 -27.97 -21.03 -10.29
N ASP A 159 -28.12 -21.28 -11.60
CA ASP A 159 -28.00 -22.61 -12.20
C ASP A 159 -26.59 -22.96 -12.67
N GLY A 160 -25.66 -21.98 -12.66
CA GLY A 160 -24.28 -22.18 -13.11
C GLY A 160 -24.14 -22.47 -14.61
N SER A 161 -25.11 -22.00 -15.42
CA SER A 161 -25.21 -22.32 -16.85
C SER A 161 -24.75 -21.20 -17.79
N ARG A 162 -24.53 -19.99 -17.27
CA ARG A 162 -24.15 -18.83 -18.07
C ARG A 162 -22.70 -18.96 -18.56
N ARG A 163 -22.49 -18.62 -19.83
CA ARG A 163 -21.16 -18.61 -20.43
C ARG A 163 -20.54 -17.21 -20.42
N PHE A 164 -19.26 -17.13 -20.09
CA PHE A 164 -18.51 -15.86 -20.00
C PHE A 164 -18.44 -15.06 -21.31
N ASP A 165 -18.47 -15.73 -22.46
CA ASP A 165 -18.46 -15.09 -23.78
C ASP A 165 -19.79 -14.43 -24.16
N ARG A 166 -20.85 -14.69 -23.39
CA ARG A 166 -22.19 -14.10 -23.53
C ARG A 166 -22.43 -12.93 -22.57
N TRP A 167 -21.36 -12.30 -22.09
CA TRP A 167 -21.45 -11.20 -21.12
C TRP A 167 -22.38 -10.07 -21.55
N GLN A 168 -22.52 -9.82 -22.86
CA GLN A 168 -23.39 -8.79 -23.42
C GLN A 168 -24.87 -9.00 -23.05
N ASP A 169 -25.28 -10.27 -22.89
CA ASP A 169 -26.66 -10.66 -22.60
C ASP A 169 -26.98 -10.55 -21.10
N TYR A 170 -25.98 -10.71 -20.25
CA TYR A 170 -26.16 -10.89 -18.80
C TYR A 170 -25.62 -9.74 -17.96
N LEU A 171 -24.59 -9.03 -18.42
CA LEU A 171 -24.06 -7.86 -17.73
C LEU A 171 -25.11 -6.75 -17.72
N GLN A 172 -25.43 -6.26 -16.52
CA GLN A 172 -26.41 -5.21 -16.31
C GLN A 172 -25.72 -3.85 -16.11
N PRO A 173 -26.44 -2.72 -16.26
CA PRO A 173 -25.93 -1.39 -15.90
C PRO A 173 -25.33 -1.35 -14.49
N ALA A 174 -24.39 -0.45 -14.25
CA ALA A 174 -23.66 -0.38 -12.98
C ALA A 174 -24.58 -0.04 -11.78
N ARG A 175 -25.64 0.72 -12.03
CA ARG A 175 -26.72 1.03 -11.08
C ARG A 175 -27.91 0.09 -11.26
N TRP A 176 -27.69 -1.21 -11.12
CA TRP A 176 -28.72 -2.25 -11.18
C TRP A 176 -28.89 -2.97 -9.84
N GLY A 177 -30.10 -3.44 -9.54
CA GLY A 177 -30.45 -4.16 -8.31
C GLY A 177 -30.82 -3.22 -7.15
N PRO A 178 -31.07 -3.69 -5.92
CA PRO A 178 -31.40 -2.81 -4.81
C PRO A 178 -30.18 -2.07 -4.27
N LYS A 179 -30.37 -0.82 -3.83
CA LYS A 179 -29.41 -0.13 -2.96
C LYS A 179 -29.39 -0.78 -1.57
N ASN A 180 -28.23 -0.79 -0.92
CA ASN A 180 -28.13 -1.13 0.50
C ASN A 180 -28.44 0.08 1.41
N GLY A 181 -28.32 -0.08 2.73
CA GLY A 181 -28.60 0.99 3.70
C GLY A 181 -27.69 2.23 3.63
N TYR A 182 -26.57 2.16 2.90
CA TYR A 182 -25.72 3.32 2.58
C TYR A 182 -26.02 3.90 1.20
N GLY A 183 -26.99 3.37 0.46
CA GLY A 183 -27.34 3.84 -0.87
C GLY A 183 -26.47 3.29 -2.01
N LEU A 184 -25.67 2.26 -1.76
CA LEU A 184 -24.74 1.67 -2.72
C LEU A 184 -25.41 0.59 -3.59
N TRP A 185 -25.22 0.66 -4.90
CA TRP A 185 -25.63 -0.35 -5.89
C TRP A 185 -24.60 -1.45 -6.04
N GLY A 186 -25.02 -2.63 -6.52
CA GLY A 186 -24.10 -3.66 -6.99
C GLY A 186 -23.09 -4.16 -5.93
N MET A 187 -23.46 -4.14 -4.64
CA MET A 187 -22.62 -4.70 -3.56
C MET A 187 -22.74 -6.24 -3.48
N ALA A 188 -23.67 -6.84 -4.23
CA ALA A 188 -23.83 -8.28 -4.42
C ALA A 188 -24.37 -8.57 -5.84
N GLY A 189 -23.56 -9.19 -6.69
CA GLY A 189 -23.85 -9.57 -8.08
C GLY A 189 -23.27 -8.59 -9.11
N ASN A 190 -23.65 -8.82 -10.36
CA ASN A 190 -23.20 -8.09 -11.55
C ASN A 190 -21.71 -8.30 -11.86
N VAL A 191 -20.78 -7.67 -11.14
CA VAL A 191 -19.33 -7.85 -11.38
C VAL A 191 -18.57 -8.02 -10.07
N TRP A 192 -17.55 -8.87 -10.12
CA TRP A 192 -16.52 -8.93 -9.10
C TRP A 192 -15.83 -7.58 -9.05
N GLN A 193 -15.58 -7.08 -7.84
CA GLN A 193 -14.93 -5.79 -7.65
C GLN A 193 -13.59 -6.00 -6.97
N MET A 194 -12.53 -5.51 -7.59
CA MET A 194 -11.17 -5.57 -7.04
C MET A 194 -11.10 -4.84 -5.70
N THR A 195 -10.52 -5.52 -4.70
CA THR A 195 -10.25 -4.99 -3.36
C THR A 195 -8.79 -5.25 -2.97
N VAL A 196 -8.30 -4.59 -1.92
CA VAL A 196 -6.97 -4.84 -1.34
C VAL A 196 -7.11 -5.61 -0.03
N ASP A 197 -6.42 -6.73 0.12
CA ASP A 197 -6.47 -7.52 1.37
C ASP A 197 -5.40 -7.13 2.37
N ASN A 198 -4.18 -6.90 1.87
CA ASN A 198 -3.06 -6.44 2.66
C ASN A 198 -2.19 -5.55 1.77
N HIS A 199 -2.29 -4.24 1.99
CA HIS A 199 -1.32 -3.28 1.44
C HIS A 199 0.07 -3.44 2.08
N ASP A 200 0.19 -4.31 3.09
CA ASP A 200 1.38 -4.41 3.92
C ASP A 200 2.21 -5.69 3.63
N PRO A 201 3.18 -5.58 2.71
CA PRO A 201 4.10 -6.65 2.36
C PRO A 201 4.98 -7.16 3.51
N ALA A 202 5.08 -6.46 4.65
CA ALA A 202 5.79 -6.97 5.82
C ALA A 202 5.12 -8.23 6.43
N THR A 203 3.93 -8.61 5.95
CA THR A 203 3.22 -9.84 6.32
C THR A 203 3.46 -11.04 5.39
N ALA A 204 4.17 -10.85 4.26
CA ALA A 204 4.51 -11.96 3.37
C ALA A 204 5.40 -12.98 4.11
N ARG A 205 4.94 -14.24 4.17
CA ARG A 205 5.61 -15.34 4.91
C ARG A 205 7.02 -15.65 4.40
N PHE A 206 7.36 -15.20 3.20
CA PHE A 206 8.67 -15.32 2.58
C PHE A 206 9.00 -13.97 1.92
N LYS A 207 10.08 -13.32 2.36
CA LYS A 207 10.63 -12.10 1.73
C LYS A 207 11.51 -12.41 0.51
N TYR A 208 11.32 -13.57 -0.12
CA TYR A 208 11.98 -13.86 -1.37
C TYR A 208 11.15 -13.23 -2.47
N ARG A 209 11.59 -12.04 -2.91
CA ARG A 209 11.15 -11.39 -4.15
C ARG A 209 9.63 -11.31 -4.26
N ILE A 210 9.00 -10.31 -3.62
CA ILE A 210 7.66 -9.89 -4.03
C ILE A 210 7.82 -9.35 -5.44
N THR A 211 7.56 -10.16 -6.46
CA THR A 211 7.77 -9.77 -7.86
C THR A 211 6.73 -8.75 -8.32
N ASP A 212 5.55 -8.74 -7.70
CA ASP A 212 4.52 -7.74 -7.95
C ASP A 212 3.70 -7.40 -6.70
N LEU A 213 3.45 -6.10 -6.42
CA LEU A 213 2.44 -5.66 -5.42
C LEU A 213 1.09 -6.30 -5.71
N ALA A 214 0.84 -6.52 -7.00
CA ALA A 214 -0.36 -7.14 -7.45
C ALA A 214 -0.47 -8.62 -6.97
N GLU A 215 0.62 -9.29 -6.54
CA GLU A 215 0.56 -10.63 -5.92
C GLU A 215 0.04 -10.64 -4.47
N ILE A 216 0.14 -9.51 -3.74
CA ILE A 216 -0.40 -9.38 -2.36
C ILE A 216 -1.76 -8.67 -2.34
N GLU A 217 -2.07 -7.90 -3.37
CA GLU A 217 -3.37 -7.29 -3.60
C GLU A 217 -4.17 -8.13 -4.60
N ASN A 218 -4.68 -9.31 -4.23
CA ASN A 218 -5.33 -10.22 -5.19
C ASN A 218 -6.83 -10.43 -4.97
N ALA A 219 -7.43 -9.71 -4.02
CA ALA A 219 -8.80 -9.96 -3.59
C ALA A 219 -9.87 -9.36 -4.50
N VAL A 220 -10.96 -10.08 -4.70
CA VAL A 220 -12.21 -9.54 -5.24
C VAL A 220 -13.36 -9.87 -4.31
N MET A 221 -14.36 -8.98 -4.29
CA MET A 221 -15.57 -9.11 -3.47
C MET A 221 -16.81 -8.69 -4.27
N GLY A 222 -17.98 -9.02 -3.76
CA GLY A 222 -19.26 -8.59 -4.32
C GLY A 222 -19.93 -9.56 -5.30
N GLY A 223 -19.31 -10.68 -5.69
CA GLY A 223 -19.93 -11.68 -6.57
C GLY A 223 -20.01 -11.25 -8.05
N SER A 224 -20.71 -11.99 -8.90
CA SER A 224 -20.70 -11.76 -10.35
C SER A 224 -21.96 -12.29 -11.05
N TRP A 225 -22.28 -11.73 -12.22
CA TRP A 225 -23.38 -12.16 -13.10
C TRP A 225 -23.27 -13.62 -13.56
N ALA A 226 -22.07 -14.22 -13.49
CA ALA A 226 -21.77 -15.56 -13.98
C ALA A 226 -21.39 -16.54 -12.85
N ARG A 227 -21.70 -16.20 -11.59
CA ARG A 227 -21.37 -17.02 -10.42
C ARG A 227 -22.62 -17.32 -9.59
N THR A 228 -22.60 -18.46 -8.92
CA THR A 228 -23.72 -18.93 -8.08
C THR A 228 -23.86 -18.11 -6.79
N LYS A 229 -25.00 -18.26 -6.11
CA LYS A 229 -25.35 -17.49 -4.91
C LYS A 229 -24.37 -17.58 -3.74
N GLY A 230 -23.52 -18.62 -3.69
CA GLY A 230 -22.49 -18.76 -2.67
C GLY A 230 -21.49 -17.58 -2.63
N TYR A 231 -21.31 -16.90 -3.75
CA TYR A 231 -20.35 -15.80 -3.90
C TYR A 231 -20.94 -14.40 -3.61
N LEU A 232 -22.24 -14.30 -3.33
CA LEU A 232 -22.94 -13.02 -3.17
C LEU A 232 -22.93 -12.47 -1.74
N ARG A 233 -22.37 -13.23 -0.78
CA ARG A 233 -22.36 -12.82 0.62
C ARG A 233 -21.44 -11.60 0.83
N CYS A 234 -21.79 -10.69 1.72
CA CYS A 234 -21.00 -9.46 1.97
C CYS A 234 -19.53 -9.74 2.29
N GLY A 235 -19.24 -10.83 3.00
CA GLY A 235 -17.88 -11.24 3.34
C GLY A 235 -17.26 -12.27 2.38
N ALA A 236 -17.95 -12.64 1.29
CA ALA A 236 -17.42 -13.58 0.31
C ALA A 236 -16.29 -12.90 -0.47
N ARG A 237 -15.13 -13.56 -0.48
CA ARG A 237 -13.90 -13.06 -1.07
C ARG A 237 -13.22 -14.16 -1.86
N LEU A 238 -12.67 -13.81 -3.01
CA LEU A 238 -11.89 -14.70 -3.85
C LEU A 238 -10.53 -14.06 -4.18
N GLY A 239 -9.49 -14.87 -4.30
CA GLY A 239 -8.20 -14.44 -4.85
C GLY A 239 -8.19 -14.64 -6.36
N ILE A 240 -7.73 -13.65 -7.12
CA ILE A 240 -7.52 -13.71 -8.56
C ILE A 240 -6.09 -13.26 -8.89
N SER A 241 -5.52 -13.69 -10.01
CA SER A 241 -4.24 -13.15 -10.46
C SER A 241 -4.39 -11.69 -10.89
N ALA A 242 -3.46 -10.83 -10.50
CA ALA A 242 -3.47 -9.42 -10.86
C ALA A 242 -3.49 -9.09 -12.35
N GLY A 243 -2.87 -9.92 -13.18
CA GLY A 243 -2.80 -9.73 -14.62
C GLY A 243 -4.09 -10.15 -15.34
N ILE A 244 -5.02 -10.81 -14.65
CA ILE A 244 -6.23 -11.35 -15.26
C ILE A 244 -7.15 -10.21 -15.74
N ARG A 245 -7.75 -10.44 -16.90
CA ARG A 245 -8.80 -9.61 -17.49
C ARG A 245 -9.99 -10.53 -17.74
N HIS A 246 -11.13 -10.25 -17.13
CA HIS A 246 -12.27 -11.16 -17.18
C HIS A 246 -13.59 -10.40 -17.45
N PRO A 247 -14.57 -10.99 -18.15
CA PRO A 247 -15.84 -10.33 -18.50
C PRO A 247 -16.81 -10.10 -17.32
N ASP A 248 -16.47 -10.56 -16.13
CA ASP A 248 -17.24 -10.33 -14.90
C ASP A 248 -16.42 -9.62 -13.82
N LEU A 249 -15.28 -9.03 -14.20
CA LEU A 249 -14.34 -8.37 -13.29
C LEU A 249 -14.29 -6.87 -13.59
N GLY A 250 -14.68 -6.07 -12.61
CA GLY A 250 -14.57 -4.62 -12.59
C GLY A 250 -14.01 -4.13 -11.26
N PHE A 251 -14.29 -2.87 -10.93
CA PHE A 251 -13.83 -2.26 -9.69
C PHE A 251 -14.70 -1.08 -9.30
N ARG A 252 -14.54 -0.63 -8.05
CA ARG A 252 -15.01 0.68 -7.61
C ARG A 252 -13.93 1.39 -6.81
N PRO A 253 -13.74 2.70 -7.02
CA PRO A 253 -12.83 3.50 -6.22
C PRO A 253 -13.45 3.86 -4.88
N ILE A 254 -12.59 4.07 -3.90
CA ILE A 254 -12.86 4.95 -2.77
C ILE A 254 -11.92 6.15 -2.83
N ARG A 255 -12.32 7.24 -2.16
CA ARG A 255 -11.52 8.44 -2.04
C ARG A 255 -11.52 9.00 -0.63
N GLN A 256 -10.46 9.73 -0.34
CA GLN A 256 -10.27 10.54 0.86
C GLN A 256 -11.41 11.53 1.04
N PRO A 257 -12.20 11.49 2.14
CA PRO A 257 -13.25 12.47 2.39
C PRO A 257 -12.72 13.90 2.40
N SER A 258 -13.56 14.86 2.01
CA SER A 258 -13.16 16.27 1.97
C SER A 258 -12.70 16.74 3.36
N GLY A 259 -11.49 17.29 3.45
CA GLY A 259 -10.89 17.73 4.72
C GLY A 259 -10.34 16.61 5.63
N ALA A 260 -10.49 15.34 5.26
CA ALA A 260 -9.76 14.25 5.88
C ALA A 260 -8.36 14.17 5.27
N ASP A 261 -7.34 13.75 6.03
CA ASP A 261 -5.97 13.59 5.54
C ASP A 261 -5.57 12.11 5.46
N TRP A 262 -5.76 11.46 4.32
CA TRP A 262 -5.46 10.04 4.13
C TRP A 262 -3.99 9.67 4.06
N THR A 263 -3.08 10.65 4.15
CA THR A 263 -1.67 10.35 4.23
C THR A 263 -1.37 9.61 5.54
N ILE A 264 -0.57 8.55 5.43
CA ILE A 264 0.08 7.97 6.59
C ILE A 264 1.37 8.76 6.74
N GLU A 265 1.52 9.50 7.83
CA GLU A 265 2.82 10.02 8.21
C GLU A 265 3.68 8.84 8.68
N SER A 266 4.51 8.31 7.78
CA SER A 266 5.39 7.19 8.09
C SER A 266 6.25 7.52 9.32
N ARG A 267 6.12 6.69 10.35
CA ARG A 267 6.84 6.86 11.62
C ARG A 267 8.14 6.05 11.65
N LYS A 268 8.54 5.42 10.55
CA LYS A 268 9.72 4.55 10.46
C LYS A 268 9.71 3.52 11.61
N LEU A 269 8.52 3.02 11.93
CA LEU A 269 8.26 2.17 13.07
C LEU A 269 8.97 0.84 12.88
N ALA A 270 9.89 0.53 13.78
CA ALA A 270 10.61 -0.73 13.86
C ALA A 270 10.13 -1.52 15.07
N ALA A 271 10.05 -2.84 14.92
CA ALA A 271 9.77 -3.78 16.00
C ALA A 271 10.83 -4.87 16.02
N VAL A 272 11.53 -4.99 17.15
CA VAL A 272 12.72 -5.84 17.31
C VAL A 272 12.52 -6.77 18.50
N PRO A 273 12.71 -8.09 18.36
CA PRO A 273 12.57 -8.99 19.50
C PRO A 273 13.81 -8.88 20.41
N LEU A 274 13.58 -8.65 21.70
CA LEU A 274 14.64 -8.58 22.72
C LEU A 274 14.92 -9.93 23.39
N GLY A 275 14.22 -11.00 22.99
CA GLY A 275 14.21 -12.27 23.70
C GLY A 275 13.22 -12.27 24.87
N GLU A 276 13.08 -13.42 25.54
CA GLU A 276 12.22 -13.61 26.72
C GLU A 276 10.77 -13.12 26.52
N GLY A 277 10.23 -13.24 25.29
CA GLY A 277 8.90 -12.74 24.99
C GLY A 277 8.76 -11.22 25.08
N LYS A 278 9.82 -10.46 24.80
CA LYS A 278 9.83 -8.99 24.76
C LYS A 278 10.09 -8.48 23.36
N VAL A 279 9.48 -7.33 23.03
CA VAL A 279 9.66 -6.61 21.77
C VAL A 279 9.95 -5.15 22.08
N LEU A 280 11.05 -4.63 21.54
CA LEU A 280 11.36 -3.21 21.48
C LEU A 280 10.70 -2.61 20.24
N LEU A 281 9.97 -1.52 20.44
CA LEU A 281 9.47 -0.65 19.40
C LEU A 281 10.28 0.65 19.40
N ASN A 282 10.59 1.15 18.20
CA ASN A 282 11.16 2.47 18.00
C ASN A 282 10.53 3.14 16.79
N TRP A 283 10.32 4.46 16.87
CA TRP A 283 9.77 5.26 15.78
C TRP A 283 10.42 6.65 15.71
N ALA A 284 10.16 7.35 14.61
CA ALA A 284 10.62 8.70 14.36
C ALA A 284 9.73 9.74 15.04
N LEU A 285 10.39 10.72 15.67
CA LEU A 285 9.81 12.03 15.94
C LEU A 285 9.96 12.86 14.66
N LEU A 286 8.85 13.27 14.07
CA LEU A 286 8.85 14.02 12.81
C LEU A 286 9.07 15.50 13.06
N GLY A 287 9.59 16.22 12.05
CA GLY A 287 9.78 17.68 12.15
C GLY A 287 8.49 18.47 12.31
N THR A 288 7.34 17.86 11.97
CA THR A 288 5.99 18.42 12.16
C THR A 288 5.44 18.20 13.58
N ASP A 289 6.04 17.30 14.37
CA ASP A 289 5.60 17.05 15.74
C ASP A 289 5.98 18.21 16.65
N ARG A 290 5.10 18.49 17.62
CA ARG A 290 5.42 19.43 18.70
C ARG A 290 6.25 18.71 19.75
N ARG A 291 7.07 19.47 20.51
CA ARG A 291 7.84 18.92 21.64
C ARG A 291 6.96 18.23 22.70
N SER A 292 5.68 18.57 22.76
CA SER A 292 4.70 17.99 23.68
C SER A 292 3.92 16.80 23.10
N THR A 293 4.20 16.38 21.86
CA THR A 293 3.52 15.24 21.24
C THR A 293 3.89 13.98 22.02
N GLY A 294 2.87 13.26 22.50
CA GLY A 294 3.02 11.91 23.05
C GLY A 294 2.62 10.85 22.03
N PHE A 295 2.82 9.57 22.35
CA PHE A 295 2.44 8.46 21.47
C PHE A 295 1.74 7.34 22.22
N HIS A 296 0.59 6.91 21.72
CA HIS A 296 -0.02 5.66 22.15
C HIS A 296 0.44 4.51 21.26
N VAL A 297 0.68 3.36 21.87
CA VAL A 297 1.17 2.15 21.20
C VAL A 297 0.08 1.10 21.23
N TYR A 298 -0.18 0.51 20.07
CA TYR A 298 -1.19 -0.52 19.88
C TYR A 298 -0.58 -1.82 19.38
N ARG A 299 -1.10 -2.96 19.85
CA ARG A 299 -0.70 -4.31 19.45
C ARG A 299 -1.87 -5.09 18.91
N SER A 300 -1.65 -5.90 17.88
CA SER A 300 -2.63 -6.81 17.32
C SER A 300 -2.01 -8.15 16.89
N GLY A 301 -2.77 -9.24 17.05
CA GLY A 301 -2.41 -10.54 16.45
C GLY A 301 -2.55 -10.54 14.91
N GLU A 302 -3.43 -9.70 14.38
CA GLU A 302 -3.65 -9.52 12.94
C GLU A 302 -3.71 -8.03 12.58
N ARG A 303 -3.10 -7.61 11.47
CA ARG A 303 -3.10 -6.19 11.03
C ARG A 303 -4.49 -5.68 10.58
N ASN A 304 -5.47 -6.56 10.45
CA ASN A 304 -6.86 -6.24 10.10
C ASN A 304 -7.74 -5.94 11.34
N HIS A 305 -7.23 -6.15 12.55
CA HIS A 305 -7.92 -5.87 13.80
C HIS A 305 -7.48 -4.50 14.32
N ALA A 306 -8.35 -3.79 15.04
CA ALA A 306 -8.08 -2.45 15.58
C ALA A 306 -6.87 -2.39 16.54
N GLY A 307 -6.28 -3.54 16.90
CA GLY A 307 -5.32 -3.67 17.99
C GLY A 307 -5.90 -3.36 19.37
N PHE A 308 -5.04 -3.50 20.38
CA PHE A 308 -5.30 -3.15 21.76
C PHE A 308 -4.19 -2.21 22.20
N ARG A 309 -4.55 -1.13 22.89
CA ARG A 309 -3.57 -0.20 23.43
C ARG A 309 -2.73 -0.90 24.50
N VAL A 310 -1.41 -0.92 24.32
CA VAL A 310 -0.46 -1.52 25.27
C VAL A 310 0.26 -0.47 26.12
N SER A 311 0.32 0.78 25.65
CA SER A 311 0.75 1.91 26.47
C SER A 311 -0.38 2.34 27.43
N GLN A 312 -0.08 2.50 28.72
CA GLN A 312 -1.06 3.03 29.68
C GLN A 312 -1.29 4.53 29.48
N GLU A 313 -0.19 5.29 29.43
CA GLU A 313 -0.13 6.73 29.14
C GLU A 313 0.57 7.00 27.80
N PRO A 314 0.40 8.18 27.19
CA PRO A 314 1.17 8.55 26.00
C PRO A 314 2.68 8.56 26.30
N VAL A 315 3.46 7.87 25.48
CA VAL A 315 4.92 7.88 25.54
C VAL A 315 5.42 9.23 25.03
N GLY A 316 5.96 10.07 25.91
CA GLY A 316 6.36 11.45 25.56
C GLY A 316 7.84 11.79 25.80
N GLU A 317 8.56 11.03 26.61
CA GLU A 317 9.99 11.29 26.92
C GLU A 317 10.96 10.61 25.94
N SER A 318 10.46 9.69 25.12
CA SER A 318 11.23 9.00 24.09
C SER A 318 10.31 8.59 22.93
N THR A 319 10.90 8.09 21.84
CA THR A 319 10.17 7.40 20.77
C THR A 319 10.46 5.91 20.78
N THR A 320 10.46 5.33 21.98
CA THR A 320 10.69 3.89 22.20
C THR A 320 9.69 3.31 23.19
N PHE A 321 9.33 2.04 23.02
CA PHE A 321 8.46 1.31 23.94
C PHE A 321 8.83 -0.17 23.97
N VAL A 322 8.88 -0.78 25.16
CA VAL A 322 9.10 -2.23 25.30
C VAL A 322 7.81 -2.91 25.70
N ASP A 323 7.31 -3.78 24.83
CA ASP A 323 6.19 -4.66 25.11
C ASP A 323 6.70 -6.00 25.64
N SER A 324 6.14 -6.49 26.74
CA SER A 324 6.62 -7.65 27.49
C SER A 324 5.52 -8.66 27.77
N GLY A 325 5.90 -9.89 28.15
CA GLY A 325 4.94 -10.96 28.47
C GLY A 325 4.27 -11.55 27.24
N LEU A 326 4.93 -11.45 26.08
CA LEU A 326 4.45 -12.01 24.82
C LEU A 326 4.68 -13.51 24.78
N LYS A 327 3.79 -14.22 24.08
CA LYS A 327 3.94 -15.65 23.86
C LYS A 327 5.01 -15.87 22.79
N GLU A 328 6.10 -16.52 23.16
CA GLU A 328 7.17 -16.91 22.25
C GLU A 328 6.63 -17.72 21.06
N GLY A 329 7.22 -17.50 19.87
CA GLY A 329 6.79 -18.09 18.60
C GLY A 329 5.52 -17.45 18.01
N SER A 330 4.85 -16.56 18.74
CA SER A 330 3.68 -15.84 18.22
C SER A 330 4.10 -14.56 17.51
N ARG A 331 3.39 -14.24 16.41
CA ARG A 331 3.60 -13.00 15.67
C ARG A 331 2.66 -11.92 16.19
N TYR A 332 3.22 -10.73 16.39
CA TYR A 332 2.50 -9.54 16.80
C TYR A 332 2.74 -8.42 15.78
N ASN A 333 1.76 -7.53 15.67
CA ASN A 333 1.82 -6.36 14.82
C ASN A 333 1.51 -5.12 15.65
N TYR A 334 2.22 -4.03 15.39
CA TYR A 334 2.18 -2.81 16.15
C TYR A 334 1.96 -1.62 15.25
N TYR A 335 1.30 -0.60 15.78
CA TYR A 335 1.29 0.76 15.23
C TYR A 335 1.31 1.76 16.39
N VAL A 336 1.65 3.00 16.09
CA VAL A 336 1.60 4.12 17.05
C VAL A 336 0.64 5.20 16.57
N CYS A 337 0.03 5.92 17.50
CA CYS A 337 -0.76 7.12 17.22
C CYS A 337 -0.13 8.30 17.96
N ALA A 338 0.17 9.38 17.27
CA ALA A 338 0.55 10.64 17.90
C ALA A 338 -0.61 11.19 18.74
N VAL A 339 -0.33 11.81 19.87
CA VAL A 339 -1.31 12.35 20.82
C VAL A 339 -0.94 13.80 21.10
N ASP A 340 -1.90 14.70 20.90
CA ASP A 340 -1.69 16.11 21.20
C ASP A 340 -1.87 16.43 22.70
N GLN A 341 -1.60 17.68 23.09
CA GLN A 341 -1.70 18.14 24.48
C GLN A 341 -3.12 18.04 25.06
N SER A 342 -4.16 17.98 24.21
CA SER A 342 -5.55 17.81 24.64
C SER A 342 -5.93 16.35 24.87
N GLY A 343 -5.00 15.41 24.61
CA GLY A 343 -5.25 13.98 24.68
C GLY A 343 -5.93 13.43 23.42
N ARG A 344 -6.02 14.22 22.34
CA ARG A 344 -6.60 13.75 21.09
C ARG A 344 -5.58 12.92 20.34
N GLU A 345 -5.93 11.67 20.05
CA GLU A 345 -5.15 10.81 19.18
C GLU A 345 -5.30 11.24 17.71
N GLY A 346 -4.16 11.32 17.03
CA GLY A 346 -4.06 11.42 15.60
C GLY A 346 -4.25 10.05 14.93
N ARG A 347 -3.85 9.97 13.66
CA ARG A 347 -3.93 8.74 12.87
C ARG A 347 -2.87 7.74 13.33
N ARG A 348 -3.12 6.47 13.02
CA ARG A 348 -2.10 5.43 13.17
C ARG A 348 -0.96 5.63 12.18
N SER A 349 0.23 5.22 12.60
CA SER A 349 1.37 4.95 11.72
C SER A 349 1.11 3.74 10.82
N GLU A 350 2.10 3.44 9.97
CA GLU A 350 2.30 2.12 9.37
C GLU A 350 2.42 1.01 10.43
N TRP A 351 2.25 -0.24 9.99
CA TRP A 351 2.37 -1.39 10.87
C TRP A 351 3.79 -1.95 10.88
N ALA A 352 4.32 -2.23 12.07
CA ALA A 352 5.52 -3.04 12.25
C ALA A 352 5.14 -4.42 12.80
N GLY A 353 5.72 -5.50 12.28
CA GLY A 353 5.38 -6.85 12.73
C GLY A 353 6.61 -7.69 13.02
N VAL A 354 6.51 -8.47 14.09
CA VAL A 354 7.64 -9.20 14.65
C VAL A 354 7.14 -10.47 15.34
N ALA A 355 7.93 -11.52 15.30
CA ALA A 355 7.70 -12.70 16.13
C ALA A 355 8.38 -12.48 17.48
N ALA A 356 7.66 -12.70 18.58
CA ALA A 356 8.29 -12.76 19.89
C ALA A 356 9.14 -14.04 19.98
N THR A 357 10.39 -13.91 20.44
CA THR A 357 11.36 -15.00 20.48
C THR A 357 11.93 -15.17 21.88
N ALA A 358 12.54 -16.33 22.13
CA ALA A 358 13.26 -16.60 23.38
C ALA A 358 14.60 -15.86 23.44
N ALA A 359 15.30 -15.74 22.31
CA ALA A 359 16.56 -15.02 22.17
C ALA A 359 16.37 -13.67 21.45
N ALA A 360 17.17 -12.67 21.81
CA ALA A 360 17.19 -11.40 21.10
C ALA A 360 17.65 -11.58 19.64
N SER A 361 17.12 -10.74 18.75
CA SER A 361 17.64 -10.62 17.38
C SER A 361 17.68 -9.16 16.99
N ALA A 362 18.85 -8.68 16.59
CA ALA A 362 19.00 -7.36 15.97
C ALA A 362 18.59 -7.35 14.48
N THR A 363 18.31 -8.53 13.90
CA THR A 363 17.92 -8.64 12.50
C THR A 363 16.40 -8.50 12.37
N ILE A 364 15.98 -7.38 11.77
CA ILE A 364 14.57 -7.06 11.51
C ILE A 364 14.14 -7.58 10.13
N VAL A 365 15.06 -7.54 9.17
CA VAL A 365 14.85 -7.94 7.78
C VAL A 365 16.12 -8.60 7.25
N THR A 366 15.96 -9.73 6.58
CA THR A 366 17.02 -10.35 5.77
C THR A 366 16.58 -10.29 4.31
N PHE A 367 17.50 -9.89 3.43
CA PHE A 367 17.35 -9.96 1.99
C PHE A 367 18.44 -10.89 1.46
N GLU A 368 18.07 -11.80 0.57
CA GLU A 368 19.02 -12.66 -0.13
C GLU A 368 19.07 -12.21 -1.60
N PRO A 369 20.10 -11.43 -2.00
CA PRO A 369 20.22 -11.02 -3.38
C PRO A 369 20.49 -12.25 -4.27
N LEU A 370 20.00 -12.25 -5.51
CA LEU A 370 20.23 -13.35 -6.46
C LEU A 370 21.71 -13.53 -6.87
N TYR A 371 22.62 -12.75 -6.29
CA TYR A 371 24.05 -12.79 -6.56
C TYR A 371 24.82 -12.93 -5.25
N GLN A 372 25.73 -13.91 -5.19
CA GLN A 372 26.32 -14.41 -3.94
C GLN A 372 27.79 -14.02 -3.73
N GLN A 373 28.39 -13.16 -4.56
CA GLN A 373 29.83 -12.87 -4.51
C GLN A 373 30.13 -11.37 -4.38
N GLY A 374 31.05 -11.04 -3.46
CA GLY A 374 31.58 -9.70 -3.24
C GLY A 374 30.81 -8.85 -2.22
N ALA A 375 31.22 -7.58 -2.09
CA ALA A 375 30.64 -6.67 -1.10
C ALA A 375 29.33 -6.05 -1.60
N LEU A 376 28.34 -5.94 -0.69
CA LEU A 376 27.08 -5.25 -0.95
C LEU A 376 27.11 -3.87 -0.33
N VAL A 377 26.79 -2.85 -1.12
CA VAL A 377 26.68 -1.47 -0.63
C VAL A 377 25.22 -1.03 -0.79
N PRO A 378 24.42 -0.98 0.29
CA PRO A 378 23.07 -0.43 0.26
C PRO A 378 23.09 1.09 0.42
N ILE A 379 22.25 1.78 -0.35
CA ILE A 379 21.87 3.18 -0.11
C ILE A 379 20.35 3.25 -0.08
N PHE A 380 19.84 4.01 0.88
CA PHE A 380 18.41 4.10 1.14
C PHE A 380 17.86 5.44 0.67
N GLY A 381 16.66 5.41 0.09
CA GLY A 381 15.91 6.60 -0.33
C GLY A 381 14.47 6.21 -0.63
N ASP A 382 13.56 7.17 -0.57
CA ASP A 382 12.13 6.95 -0.82
C ASP A 382 11.86 7.04 -2.33
N LEU A 383 11.80 5.90 -3.03
CA LEU A 383 11.75 5.87 -4.51
C LEU A 383 10.34 6.10 -5.04
N ASP A 384 9.29 5.81 -4.26
CA ASP A 384 7.89 5.98 -4.68
C ASP A 384 7.17 7.16 -4.01
N GLY A 385 7.79 7.80 -3.02
CA GLY A 385 7.28 8.97 -2.30
C GLY A 385 6.29 8.62 -1.19
N ASP A 386 6.34 7.38 -0.66
CA ASP A 386 5.43 6.92 0.39
C ASP A 386 5.90 7.28 1.83
N GLY A 387 7.06 7.92 1.95
CA GLY A 387 7.70 8.33 3.20
C GLY A 387 8.56 7.24 3.86
N THR A 388 8.58 6.04 3.30
CA THR A 388 9.37 4.89 3.77
C THR A 388 10.60 4.72 2.89
N LEU A 389 11.74 4.40 3.51
CA LEU A 389 12.97 4.24 2.76
C LEU A 389 13.00 2.89 2.04
N ASP A 390 13.12 2.95 0.72
CA ASP A 390 13.48 1.84 -0.14
C ASP A 390 15.01 1.66 -0.17
N CYS A 391 15.48 0.59 -0.82
CA CYS A 391 16.89 0.20 -0.81
C CYS A 391 17.40 -0.04 -2.23
N VAL A 392 18.50 0.60 -2.58
CA VAL A 392 19.25 0.29 -3.81
C VAL A 392 20.59 -0.28 -3.40
N ILE A 393 20.91 -1.46 -3.91
CA ILE A 393 22.17 -2.15 -3.61
C ILE A 393 23.04 -2.18 -4.86
N ARG A 394 24.33 -1.88 -4.69
CA ARG A 394 25.34 -2.23 -5.68
C ARG A 394 25.80 -3.65 -5.46
N LEU A 395 25.73 -4.43 -6.53
CA LEU A 395 26.25 -5.78 -6.61
C LEU A 395 27.67 -5.71 -7.17
N ASP A 396 28.60 -6.30 -6.43
CA ASP A 396 29.98 -6.48 -6.88
C ASP A 396 30.02 -7.39 -8.13
N ASN A 397 30.96 -7.12 -9.04
CA ASN A 397 31.21 -7.98 -10.20
C ASN A 397 32.22 -9.11 -9.91
N ALA A 398 32.50 -9.39 -8.62
CA ALA A 398 33.45 -10.39 -8.14
C ALA A 398 34.89 -10.13 -8.59
N ASN A 399 35.20 -8.86 -8.86
CA ASN A 399 36.46 -8.43 -9.43
C ASN A 399 37.45 -8.06 -8.33
N GLN A 400 38.71 -8.50 -8.49
CA GLN A 400 39.81 -8.12 -7.60
C GLN A 400 40.81 -7.26 -8.37
N GLU A 401 41.42 -6.29 -7.68
CA GLU A 401 42.43 -5.40 -8.25
C GLU A 401 43.56 -6.25 -8.89
N MET A 402 43.83 -6.05 -10.18
CA MET A 402 44.75 -6.85 -11.01
C MET A 402 44.33 -8.29 -11.36
N SER A 403 43.05 -8.63 -11.23
CA SER A 403 42.50 -9.92 -11.72
C SER A 403 42.04 -9.85 -13.18
N GLN A 404 41.90 -11.01 -13.84
CA GLN A 404 41.34 -11.10 -15.18
C GLN A 404 39.85 -10.74 -15.18
N ASP A 405 39.35 -10.21 -16.31
CA ASP A 405 37.93 -9.87 -16.47
C ASP A 405 37.02 -11.07 -16.17
N PRO A 406 36.16 -10.98 -15.13
CA PRO A 406 35.21 -12.04 -14.80
C PRO A 406 34.05 -12.16 -15.80
N GLY A 407 33.97 -11.30 -16.82
CA GLY A 407 32.93 -11.28 -17.85
C GLY A 407 31.56 -10.84 -17.31
N ARG A 408 31.55 -10.02 -16.25
CA ARG A 408 30.33 -9.58 -15.55
C ARG A 408 30.38 -8.08 -15.27
N PRO A 409 29.28 -7.35 -15.57
CA PRO A 409 29.19 -5.94 -15.22
C PRO A 409 28.95 -5.75 -13.73
N VAL A 410 29.29 -4.57 -13.24
CA VAL A 410 28.76 -4.04 -11.98
C VAL A 410 27.27 -3.78 -12.17
N GLN A 411 26.45 -4.19 -11.22
CA GLN A 411 25.00 -4.05 -11.30
C GLN A 411 24.45 -3.24 -10.13
N LEU A 412 23.33 -2.56 -10.37
CA LEU A 412 22.43 -2.11 -9.29
C LEU A 412 21.18 -2.96 -9.27
N GLU A 413 20.65 -3.19 -8.08
CA GLU A 413 19.30 -3.70 -7.89
C GLU A 413 18.55 -2.84 -6.87
N ALA A 414 17.35 -2.41 -7.23
CA ALA A 414 16.48 -1.65 -6.36
C ALA A 414 15.40 -2.53 -5.76
N PHE A 415 15.07 -2.25 -4.50
CA PHE A 415 14.04 -2.93 -3.74
C PHE A 415 13.19 -1.91 -3.03
N THR A 416 11.90 -2.18 -2.90
CA THR A 416 11.07 -1.42 -1.97
C THR A 416 11.49 -1.66 -0.51
N SER A 417 11.02 -0.83 0.41
CA SER A 417 11.21 -0.91 1.87
C SER A 417 10.87 -2.28 2.49
N TYR A 418 10.05 -3.05 1.78
CA TYR A 418 9.58 -4.37 2.18
C TYR A 418 10.21 -5.53 1.37
N GLY A 419 11.19 -5.25 0.52
CA GLY A 419 11.99 -6.25 -0.19
C GLY A 419 11.43 -6.73 -1.52
N ARG A 420 10.50 -5.99 -2.16
CA ARG A 420 10.13 -6.24 -3.56
C ARG A 420 11.26 -5.79 -4.46
N SER A 421 11.84 -6.69 -5.25
CA SER A 421 12.77 -6.31 -6.33
C SER A 421 12.00 -5.50 -7.38
N LEU A 422 12.47 -4.29 -7.66
CA LEU A 422 11.88 -3.35 -8.61
C LEU A 422 12.50 -3.53 -9.99
N TRP A 423 13.81 -3.43 -10.05
CA TRP A 423 14.58 -3.57 -11.27
C TRP A 423 16.03 -3.94 -10.94
N ARG A 424 16.70 -4.52 -11.93
CA ARG A 424 18.14 -4.74 -11.94
C ARG A 424 18.71 -4.13 -13.21
N LYS A 425 19.88 -3.50 -13.10
CA LYS A 425 20.50 -2.80 -14.21
C LYS A 425 22.01 -3.01 -14.23
N ASP A 426 22.52 -3.41 -15.38
CA ASP A 426 23.95 -3.42 -15.69
C ASP A 426 24.44 -1.98 -15.84
N LEU A 427 25.54 -1.66 -15.15
CA LEU A 427 26.09 -0.31 -15.12
C LEU A 427 27.37 -0.17 -15.94
N CYS A 428 28.40 -0.94 -15.62
CA CYS A 428 29.71 -0.84 -16.24
C CYS A 428 30.40 -2.21 -16.27
N ASP A 429 31.01 -2.54 -17.39
CA ASP A 429 31.88 -3.71 -17.54
C ASP A 429 33.25 -3.49 -16.89
N HIS A 430 34.05 -4.56 -16.82
CA HIS A 430 35.35 -4.61 -16.14
C HIS A 430 36.29 -3.47 -16.53
N ASP A 431 36.44 -3.24 -17.84
CA ASP A 431 37.35 -2.21 -18.37
C ASP A 431 36.90 -0.81 -18.00
N HIS A 432 35.59 -0.57 -18.03
CA HIS A 432 35.04 0.73 -17.69
C HIS A 432 34.95 0.94 -16.18
N CYS A 433 34.95 -0.09 -15.33
CA CYS A 433 35.05 0.05 -13.87
C CYS A 433 36.48 -0.09 -13.31
N TYR A 434 37.50 -0.17 -14.16
CA TYR A 434 38.91 -0.27 -13.77
C TYR A 434 39.17 -1.39 -12.77
N GLY A 435 38.60 -2.58 -13.02
CA GLY A 435 38.87 -3.71 -12.14
C GLY A 435 38.13 -3.69 -10.79
N SER A 436 37.25 -2.71 -10.52
CA SER A 436 36.60 -2.60 -9.21
C SER A 436 35.20 -2.01 -9.26
N ALA A 437 34.24 -2.71 -8.66
CA ALA A 437 32.88 -2.20 -8.44
C ALA A 437 32.85 -0.88 -7.65
N ASN A 438 33.87 -0.60 -6.83
CA ASN A 438 33.98 0.67 -6.10
C ASN A 438 34.08 1.90 -7.01
N ASN A 439 34.59 1.74 -8.24
CA ASN A 439 34.71 2.82 -9.23
C ASN A 439 33.41 3.07 -10.00
N VAL A 440 32.33 2.40 -9.61
CA VAL A 440 30.96 2.69 -10.06
C VAL A 440 30.18 3.21 -8.86
N PRO A 441 30.42 4.46 -8.44
CA PRO A 441 29.69 5.02 -7.32
C PRO A 441 28.23 5.25 -7.70
N PHE A 442 27.37 5.24 -6.69
CA PHE A 442 25.98 5.61 -6.84
C PHE A 442 25.49 6.34 -5.59
N ASN A 443 24.43 7.11 -5.73
CA ASN A 443 23.67 7.72 -4.66
C ASN A 443 22.18 7.60 -4.96
N VAL A 444 21.36 7.74 -3.92
CA VAL A 444 19.90 7.78 -4.03
C VAL A 444 19.45 9.11 -3.42
N TRP A 445 18.81 9.96 -4.21
CA TRP A 445 18.39 11.30 -3.77
C TRP A 445 17.29 11.85 -4.65
N ASP A 446 16.37 12.62 -4.06
CA ASP A 446 15.35 13.39 -4.79
C ASP A 446 16.01 14.63 -5.41
N MET A 447 16.32 14.52 -6.70
CA MET A 447 17.09 15.53 -7.44
C MET A 447 16.22 16.65 -8.01
N ASP A 448 14.93 16.40 -8.23
CA ASP A 448 14.01 17.37 -8.82
C ASP A 448 12.97 17.94 -7.84
N GLY A 449 12.94 17.43 -6.61
CA GLY A 449 12.10 17.89 -5.51
C GLY A 449 10.66 17.41 -5.62
N ASP A 450 10.37 16.36 -6.39
CA ASP A 450 9.02 15.81 -6.56
C ASP A 450 8.55 14.91 -5.40
N GLY A 451 9.43 14.69 -4.41
CA GLY A 451 9.20 13.83 -3.26
C GLY A 451 9.61 12.37 -3.50
N LYS A 452 10.21 12.04 -4.65
CA LYS A 452 10.69 10.70 -4.98
C LYS A 452 12.18 10.74 -5.31
N ALA A 453 12.91 9.77 -4.80
CA ALA A 453 14.33 9.70 -5.01
C ALA A 453 14.67 9.04 -6.36
N GLU A 454 15.62 9.65 -7.07
CA GLU A 454 16.30 9.03 -8.20
C GLU A 454 17.52 8.23 -7.77
N VAL A 455 18.03 7.40 -8.70
CA VAL A 455 19.33 6.75 -8.57
C VAL A 455 20.34 7.46 -9.47
N ILE A 456 21.33 8.07 -8.83
CA ILE A 456 22.43 8.77 -9.50
C ILE A 456 23.61 7.81 -9.55
N THR A 457 24.16 7.55 -10.73
CA THR A 457 25.26 6.57 -10.86
C THR A 457 26.13 6.81 -12.08
N ARG A 458 27.25 6.09 -12.13
CA ARG A 458 28.09 5.97 -13.32
C ARG A 458 27.53 4.87 -14.22
N LEU A 459 27.21 5.21 -15.47
CA LEU A 459 26.56 4.30 -16.43
C LEU A 459 27.30 4.29 -17.76
N GLN A 460 27.68 3.10 -18.21
CA GLN A 460 28.21 2.82 -19.53
C GLN A 460 27.06 2.68 -20.53
N ILE A 461 27.19 3.31 -21.70
CA ILE A 461 26.28 3.16 -22.84
C ILE A 461 27.12 3.08 -24.11
N GLY A 462 27.24 1.87 -24.66
CA GLY A 462 28.25 1.57 -25.68
C GLY A 462 29.65 1.67 -25.06
N ASP A 463 30.55 2.39 -25.72
CA ASP A 463 31.94 2.57 -25.25
C ASP A 463 32.12 3.79 -24.33
N GLU A 464 31.08 4.62 -24.20
CA GLU A 464 31.11 5.87 -23.44
C GLU A 464 30.51 5.71 -22.05
N VAL A 465 30.99 6.53 -21.10
CA VAL A 465 30.53 6.52 -19.71
C VAL A 465 29.94 7.86 -19.31
N TYR A 466 28.88 7.80 -18.52
CA TYR A 466 28.06 8.95 -18.16
C TYR A 466 27.84 9.04 -16.65
N VAL A 467 27.71 10.27 -16.15
CA VAL A 467 26.92 10.52 -14.94
C VAL A 467 25.46 10.41 -15.37
N ALA A 468 24.73 9.44 -14.82
CA ALA A 468 23.35 9.17 -15.15
C ALA A 468 22.44 9.37 -13.93
N ILE A 469 21.24 9.88 -14.19
CA ILE A 469 20.13 9.92 -13.24
C ILE A 469 19.06 8.97 -13.77
N LEU A 470 18.74 7.96 -12.98
CA LEU A 470 17.75 6.94 -13.27
C LEU A 470 16.49 7.19 -12.43
N ASP A 471 15.33 6.94 -13.01
CA ASP A 471 14.07 6.86 -12.27
C ASP A 471 14.16 5.79 -11.17
N GLY A 472 13.84 6.16 -9.94
CA GLY A 472 14.00 5.29 -8.77
C GLY A 472 13.19 4.00 -8.84
N MET A 473 11.97 4.05 -9.38
CA MET A 473 11.06 2.91 -9.40
C MET A 473 11.23 1.98 -10.60
N THR A 474 11.82 2.47 -11.69
CA THR A 474 11.89 1.74 -12.97
C THR A 474 13.30 1.51 -13.48
N GLY A 475 14.31 2.22 -12.95
CA GLY A 475 15.70 2.16 -13.42
C GLY A 475 15.89 2.73 -14.83
N ARG A 476 14.87 3.42 -15.36
CA ARG A 476 14.91 4.05 -16.69
C ARG A 476 15.76 5.31 -16.62
N LEU A 477 16.59 5.52 -17.64
CA LEU A 477 17.41 6.71 -17.75
C LEU A 477 16.53 7.96 -17.91
N ARG A 478 16.63 8.91 -16.98
CA ARG A 478 15.98 10.23 -17.07
C ARG A 478 16.92 11.27 -17.66
N HIS A 479 18.13 11.37 -17.11
CA HIS A 479 19.14 12.35 -17.54
C HIS A 479 20.53 11.72 -17.59
N LYS A 480 21.39 12.26 -18.46
CA LYS A 480 22.82 11.94 -18.46
C LYS A 480 23.67 13.11 -18.92
N THR A 481 24.89 13.17 -18.41
CA THR A 481 25.99 13.95 -18.97
C THR A 481 27.24 13.08 -19.02
N ARG A 482 28.19 13.40 -19.90
CA ARG A 482 29.42 12.61 -20.04
C ARG A 482 30.17 12.59 -18.71
N TRP A 483 30.70 11.44 -18.33
CA TRP A 483 31.56 11.35 -17.16
C TRP A 483 32.82 12.20 -17.42
N PRO A 484 33.27 13.04 -16.47
CA PRO A 484 34.48 13.82 -16.67
C PRO A 484 35.68 12.92 -16.99
N ASP A 485 36.57 13.39 -17.85
CA ASP A 485 37.78 12.63 -18.20
C ASP A 485 38.57 12.33 -16.91
N MET A 486 38.98 11.07 -16.75
CA MET A 486 39.78 10.67 -15.59
C MET A 486 41.14 11.33 -15.65
N VAL A 487 41.46 12.09 -14.61
CA VAL A 487 42.81 12.57 -14.37
C VAL A 487 43.53 11.50 -13.54
N SER A 488 44.58 10.92 -14.10
CA SER A 488 45.41 9.91 -13.44
C SER A 488 46.86 10.39 -13.39
N ASP A 489 47.67 9.78 -12.53
CA ASP A 489 49.11 10.04 -12.44
C ASP A 489 49.82 9.63 -13.75
N PHE A 490 51.10 10.00 -13.89
CA PHE A 490 51.89 9.66 -15.09
C PHE A 490 51.93 8.16 -15.39
N ALA A 491 51.75 7.32 -14.36
CA ALA A 491 51.70 5.86 -14.48
C ALA A 491 50.29 5.29 -14.77
N LYS A 492 49.24 6.13 -14.79
CA LYS A 492 47.82 5.74 -14.89
C LYS A 492 47.37 4.73 -13.83
N SER A 493 47.98 4.79 -12.65
CA SER A 493 47.73 3.91 -11.50
C SER A 493 46.55 4.36 -10.64
N SER A 494 46.18 5.65 -10.70
CA SER A 494 45.08 6.20 -9.91
C SER A 494 43.75 6.03 -10.63
N THR A 495 42.94 5.05 -10.20
CA THR A 495 41.64 4.71 -10.80
C THR A 495 40.44 5.08 -9.92
N ARG A 496 40.68 5.84 -8.85
CA ARG A 496 39.67 6.11 -7.80
C ARG A 496 38.65 7.15 -8.25
N ILE A 497 37.38 6.76 -8.15
CA ILE A 497 36.22 7.59 -8.52
C ILE A 497 35.28 7.74 -7.34
N HIS A 498 34.90 8.99 -7.04
CA HIS A 498 33.95 9.33 -5.99
C HIS A 498 32.75 10.10 -6.56
N GLN A 499 31.59 9.95 -5.94
CA GLN A 499 30.38 10.71 -6.24
C GLN A 499 29.64 11.04 -4.94
N SER A 500 29.11 12.27 -4.84
CA SER A 500 28.29 12.72 -3.73
C SER A 500 27.20 13.68 -4.21
N ILE A 501 26.24 13.95 -3.33
CA ILE A 501 25.18 14.96 -3.52
C ILE A 501 25.43 16.12 -2.57
N ALA A 502 25.36 17.36 -3.08
CA ALA A 502 25.58 18.56 -2.28
C ALA A 502 24.63 19.71 -2.69
N TYR A 503 24.19 20.51 -1.71
CA TYR A 503 23.38 21.70 -1.95
C TYR A 503 24.30 22.91 -2.11
N LEU A 504 24.89 23.07 -3.30
CA LEU A 504 25.90 24.11 -3.56
C LEU A 504 25.34 25.54 -3.44
N ASP A 505 24.05 25.72 -3.71
CA ASP A 505 23.34 27.00 -3.58
C ASP A 505 22.45 27.07 -2.32
N GLY A 506 22.54 26.05 -1.45
CA GLY A 506 21.72 25.89 -0.26
C GLY A 506 20.25 25.53 -0.52
N LYS A 507 19.85 25.26 -1.76
CA LYS A 507 18.44 25.01 -2.13
C LYS A 507 18.23 23.79 -3.02
N HIS A 508 19.07 23.58 -4.01
CA HIS A 508 18.92 22.50 -5.00
C HIS A 508 20.07 21.51 -4.87
N PRO A 509 19.78 20.20 -4.93
CA PRO A 509 20.82 19.18 -4.93
C PRO A 509 21.62 19.20 -6.23
N ALA A 510 22.93 19.05 -6.12
CA ALA A 510 23.85 18.91 -7.25
C ALA A 510 24.67 17.64 -7.12
N VAL A 511 24.97 17.00 -8.25
CA VAL A 511 25.86 15.84 -8.31
C VAL A 511 27.31 16.34 -8.38
N ILE A 512 28.14 15.87 -7.44
CA ILE A 512 29.58 16.14 -7.41
C ILE A 512 30.30 14.84 -7.72
N THR A 513 31.20 14.88 -8.70
CA THR A 513 32.09 13.76 -9.02
C THR A 513 33.54 14.19 -8.83
N GLN A 514 34.37 13.24 -8.41
CA GLN A 514 35.81 13.43 -8.26
C GLN A 514 36.54 12.21 -8.83
N THR A 515 37.66 12.47 -9.51
CA THR A 515 38.57 11.44 -10.05
C THR A 515 40.00 11.75 -9.62
N GLY A 516 40.82 10.73 -9.37
CA GLY A 516 42.26 10.89 -9.09
C GLY A 516 42.58 11.38 -7.67
N LEU A 517 42.56 10.49 -6.68
CA LEU A 517 42.82 10.83 -5.27
C LEU A 517 44.28 10.69 -4.82
N TYR A 518 45.04 9.83 -5.49
CA TYR A 518 46.47 9.67 -5.20
C TYR A 518 47.28 10.51 -6.20
N GLU A 519 48.01 11.49 -5.67
CA GLU A 519 49.21 12.04 -6.30
C GLU A 519 50.40 11.38 -5.60
N ASN A 520 51.33 10.81 -6.38
CA ASN A 520 52.72 10.69 -5.95
C ASN A 520 53.50 11.82 -6.59
#